data_AF-A0A6L5FF12-F1
#
_entry.id   AF-A0A6L5FF12-F1
#
_cell.length_a   1.000
_cell.length_b   1.000
_cell.length_c   1.000
_cell.angle_alpha   90.00
_cell.angle_beta   90.00
_cell.angle_gamma   90.00
#
_symmetry.space_group_name_H-M   'P 1'
#
loop_
_entity.id
_entity.type
_entity.pdbx_description
1 polymer ?
#
loop_
_entity_poly.entity_id
_entity_poly.type
_entity_poly.pdbx_seq_one_letter_code
_entity_poly.pdbx_strand_id
1 'polypeptide(L)'
;MGVMVESGQERLLIGGDALSHVAVSFARPDWRLGSDYDSDRAVATRRRLLDLLAADRTPLVGFHLPYPGRGLVERSGLAYRFVAI
;
A
#
# COMPACT_ATOMS: atom_id res chain seq x y z
N MET A 1 -11.38 3.32 -0.44
CA MET A 1 -11.75 2.35 0.61
C MET A 1 -10.87 1.12 0.42
N GLY A 2 -10.36 0.53 1.49
CA GLY A 2 -9.64 -0.75 1.45
C GLY A 2 -10.43 -1.82 2.21
N VAL A 3 -10.25 -3.08 1.84
CA VAL A 3 -10.95 -4.22 2.47
C VAL A 3 -9.91 -5.21 2.95
N MET A 4 -9.93 -5.53 4.25
CA MET A 4 -9.19 -6.67 4.79
C MET A 4 -10.04 -7.92 4.58
N VAL A 5 -9.49 -8.90 3.87
CA VAL A 5 -10.07 -10.23 3.70
C VAL A 5 -9.32 -11.19 4.61
N GLU A 6 -10.04 -11.91 5.45
CA GLU A 6 -9.47 -12.87 6.40
C GLU A 6 -10.10 -14.25 6.19
N SER A 7 -9.27 -15.28 6.26
CA SER A 7 -9.70 -16.69 6.22
C SER A 7 -8.84 -17.50 7.18
N GLY A 8 -9.40 -17.91 8.32
CA GLY A 8 -8.64 -18.56 9.37
C GLY A 8 -7.51 -17.68 9.89
N GLN A 9 -6.26 -18.11 9.70
CA GLN A 9 -5.05 -17.35 10.08
C GLN A 9 -4.49 -16.50 8.94
N GLU A 10 -5.05 -16.60 7.73
CA GLU A 10 -4.58 -15.85 6.57
C GLU A 10 -5.29 -14.50 6.44
N ARG A 11 -4.54 -13.50 5.96
CA ARG A 11 -5.03 -12.14 5.72
C ARG A 11 -4.57 -11.63 4.38
N LEU A 12 -5.40 -10.80 3.74
CA LEU A 12 -5.09 -10.11 2.49
C LEU A 12 -5.72 -8.72 2.54
N LEU A 13 -4.93 -7.67 2.34
CA LEU A 13 -5.47 -6.34 2.14
C LEU A 13 -5.72 -6.09 0.64
N ILE A 14 -6.97 -5.80 0.28
CA ILE A 14 -7.32 -5.20 -1.01
C ILE A 14 -7.27 -3.68 -0.82
N GLY A 15 -6.22 -3.04 -1.32
CA GLY A 15 -5.88 -1.65 -1.02
C GLY A 15 -6.62 -0.59 -1.85
N GLY A 16 -7.30 -0.99 -2.93
CA GLY A 16 -7.88 -0.06 -3.90
C GLY A 16 -6.81 0.89 -4.45
N ASP A 17 -7.13 2.19 -4.45
CA ASP A 17 -6.30 3.23 -5.08
C ASP A 17 -5.39 3.98 -4.10
N ALA A 18 -5.31 3.54 -2.83
CA ALA A 18 -4.48 4.19 -1.81
C ALA A 18 -2.98 4.21 -2.17
N LEU A 19 -2.57 3.31 -3.07
CA LEU A 19 -1.22 3.15 -3.59
C LEU A 19 -1.25 3.25 -5.12
N SER A 20 -1.40 4.47 -5.63
CA SER A 20 -1.75 4.75 -7.04
C SER A 20 -0.60 4.52 -8.03
N HIS A 21 0.63 4.32 -7.55
CA HIS A 21 1.80 4.03 -8.41
C HIS A 21 2.91 3.31 -7.64
N VAL A 22 3.43 2.21 -8.18
CA VAL A 22 4.44 1.36 -7.51
C VAL A 22 5.76 2.08 -7.20
N ALA A 23 6.23 2.96 -8.08
CA ALA A 23 7.48 3.68 -7.85
C ALA A 23 7.34 4.81 -6.80
N VAL A 24 6.19 5.49 -6.77
CA VAL A 24 6.03 6.73 -5.97
C VAL A 24 5.40 6.43 -4.63
N SER A 25 4.33 5.62 -4.59
CA SER A 25 3.54 5.40 -3.38
C SER A 25 4.35 4.79 -2.25
N PHE A 26 5.39 4.01 -2.58
CA PHE A 26 6.25 3.32 -1.63
C PHE A 26 7.53 4.12 -1.32
N ALA A 27 8.17 4.70 -2.34
CA ALA A 27 9.41 5.44 -2.16
C ALA A 27 9.18 6.84 -1.55
N ARG A 28 8.06 7.48 -1.87
CA ARG A 28 7.68 8.85 -1.46
C ARG A 28 6.22 8.90 -1.01
N PRO A 29 5.86 8.18 0.07
CA PRO A 29 4.47 8.09 0.51
C PRO A 29 3.89 9.42 1.01
N ASP A 30 4.76 10.38 1.33
CA ASP A 30 4.48 11.75 1.73
C ASP A 30 4.07 12.68 0.57
N TRP A 31 4.29 12.26 -0.67
CA TRP A 31 3.92 13.06 -1.83
C TRP A 31 2.40 13.08 -2.03
N ARG A 32 1.87 14.27 -2.28
CA ARG A 32 0.49 14.49 -2.68
C ARG A 32 0.34 14.14 -4.15
N LEU A 33 -0.59 13.24 -4.47
CA LEU A 33 -0.85 12.83 -5.85
C LEU A 33 -2.03 13.65 -6.39
N GLY A 34 -2.01 13.97 -7.68
CA GLY A 34 -3.08 14.76 -8.32
C GLY A 34 -4.45 14.08 -8.31
N SER A 35 -4.49 12.75 -8.14
CA SER A 35 -5.72 11.97 -7.99
C SER A 35 -6.27 11.96 -6.56
N ASP A 36 -5.53 12.49 -5.58
CA ASP A 36 -5.98 12.54 -4.19
C ASP A 36 -7.06 13.63 -4.04
N TYR A 37 -8.28 13.24 -3.68
CA TYR A 37 -9.36 14.20 -3.41
C TYR A 37 -9.08 15.08 -2.18
N ASP A 38 -8.59 14.46 -1.10
CA ASP A 38 -8.08 15.13 0.10
C ASP A 38 -6.62 14.68 0.28
N SER A 39 -5.69 15.54 -0.11
CA SER A 39 -4.27 15.17 -0.19
C SER A 39 -3.64 14.88 1.16
N ASP A 40 -4.05 15.58 2.22
CA ASP A 40 -3.48 15.38 3.56
C ASP A 40 -4.00 14.07 4.17
N ARG A 41 -5.29 13.78 4.00
CA ARG A 41 -5.87 12.49 4.38
C ARG A 41 -5.27 11.35 3.56
N ALA A 42 -5.01 11.54 2.27
CA ALA A 42 -4.41 10.51 1.42
C ALA A 42 -2.98 10.18 1.86
N VAL A 43 -2.14 11.18 2.12
CA VAL A 43 -0.78 10.98 2.65
C VAL A 43 -0.81 10.24 3.99
N ALA A 44 -1.66 10.68 4.92
CA ALA A 44 -1.78 10.02 6.23
C ALA A 44 -2.23 8.56 6.10
N THR A 45 -3.21 8.30 5.22
CA THR A 45 -3.72 6.95 4.94
C THR A 45 -2.63 6.07 4.34
N ARG A 46 -1.90 6.55 3.33
CA ARG A 46 -0.85 5.82 2.65
C ARG A 46 0.26 5.41 3.60
N ARG A 47 0.74 6.35 4.43
CA ARG A 47 1.79 6.07 5.43
C ARG A 47 1.33 5.02 6.44
N ARG A 48 0.13 5.18 7.01
CA ARG A 48 -0.44 4.22 7.96
C ARG A 48 -0.58 2.82 7.36
N LEU A 49 -1.06 2.71 6.11
CA LEU A 49 -1.21 1.43 5.43
C LEU A 49 0.15 0.76 5.20
N LEU A 50 1.14 1.51 4.71
CA LEU A 50 2.48 0.98 4.47
C LEU A 50 3.17 0.53 5.77
N ASP A 51 3.00 1.29 6.86
CA ASP A 51 3.50 0.90 8.19
C ASP A 51 2.89 -0.43 8.66
N LEU A 52 1.56 -0.58 8.54
CA LEU A 52 0.84 -1.80 8.94
C LEU A 52 1.28 -3.00 8.08
N LEU A 53 1.28 -2.84 6.76
CA LEU A 53 1.63 -3.92 5.83
C LEU A 53 3.08 -4.39 6.02
N ALA A 54 4.01 -3.47 6.28
CA ALA A 54 5.41 -3.80 6.52
C ALA A 54 5.65 -4.44 7.89
N ALA A 55 4.91 -4.03 8.93
CA ALA A 55 5.02 -4.61 10.27
C ALA A 55 4.43 -6.03 10.32
N ASP A 56 3.21 -6.20 9.82
CA ASP A 56 2.47 -7.46 9.93
C ASP A 56 2.81 -8.46 8.82
N ARG A 57 3.60 -8.04 7.82
CA ARG A 57 3.87 -8.78 6.58
C ARG A 57 2.58 -9.28 5.90
N THR A 58 1.51 -8.49 5.99
CA THR A 58 0.22 -8.82 5.36
C THR A 58 0.32 -8.60 3.83
N PRO A 59 -0.04 -9.59 3.00
CA PRO A 59 -0.12 -9.41 1.56
C PRO A 59 -1.09 -8.30 1.14
N LEU A 60 -0.73 -7.59 0.08
CA LEU A 60 -1.48 -6.51 -0.52
C LEU A 60 -1.88 -6.90 -1.95
N VAL A 61 -3.10 -6.53 -2.35
CA VAL A 61 -3.49 -6.37 -3.76
C VAL A 61 -3.80 -4.89 -4.00
N GLY A 62 -3.03 -4.25 -4.88
CA GLY A 62 -3.24 -2.86 -5.27
C GLY A 62 -3.71 -2.73 -6.72
N PHE A 63 -4.72 -1.89 -6.96
CA PHE A 63 -5.38 -1.78 -8.27
C PHE A 63 -4.45 -1.24 -9.37
N HIS A 64 -3.58 -0.29 -9.02
CA HIS A 64 -2.62 0.32 -9.95
C HIS A 64 -1.20 -0.26 -9.85
N LEU A 65 -1.04 -1.41 -9.18
CA LEU A 65 0.26 -2.07 -9.09
C LEU A 65 0.47 -3.00 -10.29
N PRO A 66 1.72 -3.27 -10.71
CA PRO A 66 2.01 -4.15 -11.84
C PRO A 66 1.31 -5.49 -11.68
N TYR A 67 0.58 -5.92 -12.71
CA TYR A 67 -0.21 -7.16 -12.71
C TYR A 67 0.65 -8.35 -12.22
N PRO A 68 0.14 -9.21 -11.31
CA PRO A 68 -1.25 -9.29 -10.81
C PRO A 68 -1.59 -8.32 -9.66
N GLY A 69 -0.72 -7.34 -9.37
CA GLY A 69 -0.92 -6.34 -8.34
C GLY A 69 -0.76 -6.87 -6.92
N ARG A 70 -0.34 -8.14 -6.76
CA ARG A 70 -0.15 -8.84 -5.50
C ARG A 70 1.31 -8.77 -5.03
N GLY A 71 1.52 -8.49 -3.75
CA GLY A 71 2.87 -8.43 -3.19
C GLY A 71 2.89 -8.17 -1.69
N LEU A 72 4.10 -8.11 -1.14
CA LEU A 72 4.39 -7.68 0.21
C LEU A 72 4.93 -6.25 0.20
N VAL A 73 4.85 -5.61 1.37
CA VAL A 73 5.47 -4.32 1.62
C VAL A 73 6.64 -4.53 2.58
N GLU A 74 7.79 -3.98 2.25
CA GLU A 74 8.98 -4.02 3.10
C GLU A 74 9.47 -2.61 3.42
N ARG A 75 10.05 -2.43 4.61
CA ARG A 75 10.79 -1.19 4.92
C ARG A 75 12.09 -1.15 4.11
N SER A 76 12.41 0.03 3.59
CA SER A 76 13.64 0.33 2.87
C SER A 76 14.20 1.67 3.37
N GLY A 77 14.93 1.61 4.49
CA GLY A 77 15.38 2.81 5.21
C GLY A 77 14.19 3.62 5.74
N LEU A 78 14.07 4.87 5.30
CA LEU A 78 12.95 5.77 5.64
C LEU A 78 11.73 5.61 4.71
N ALA A 79 11.82 4.73 3.71
CA ALA A 79 10.79 4.49 2.71
C ALA A 79 10.30 3.04 2.72
N TYR A 80 9.52 2.66 1.70
CA TYR A 80 9.00 1.31 1.51
C TYR A 80 9.36 0.77 0.13
N ARG A 81 9.26 -0.55 -0.01
CA ARG A 81 9.35 -1.25 -1.28
C ARG A 81 8.20 -2.23 -1.42
N PHE A 82 7.64 -2.30 -2.62
CA PHE A 82 6.73 -3.36 -3.03
C PHE A 82 7.52 -4.55 -3.54
N VAL A 83 7.25 -5.74 -3.01
CA VAL A 83 7.89 -7.00 -3.42
C VAL A 83 6.80 -7.90 -4.00
N ALA A 84 6.77 -8.04 -5.32
CA ALA A 84 5.77 -8.86 -6.01
C ALA A 84 5.92 -10.35 -5.62
N ILE A 85 4.77 -11.05 -5.50
CA ILE A 85 4.68 -12.48 -5.17
C ILE A 85 3.64 -13.19 -6.05
#